data_AF-A0A2M8PK11-F1
#
_entry.id   AF-A0A2M8PK11-F1
#
_cell.length_a   1.000
_cell.length_b   1.000
_cell.length_c   1.000
_cell.angle_alpha   90.00
_cell.angle_beta   90.00
_cell.angle_gamma   90.00
#
_symmetry.space_group_name_H-M   'P 1'
#
loop_
_entity.id
_entity.type
_entity.pdbx_description
1 polymer ?
#
loop_
_entity_poly.entity_id
_entity_poly.type
_entity_poly.pdbx_seq_one_letter_code
_entity_poly.pdbx_strand_id
1 'polypeptide(L)'
;MWSIIGALPLIGMLILWGNAFQNREVIGDFNKFSIFSYYIFGYLISSSVSSHFEESFVDKIRQGDASNWFLKPISLKRFLYVHEISWRTMTIITVVIPILTITTILLPQAIPSINLATAL
;
A
#
# COMPACT_ATOMS: atom_id res chain seq x y z
N MET A 1 9.56 -2.74 10.58
CA MET A 1 8.87 -3.84 11.30
C MET A 1 7.36 -3.85 11.03
N TRP A 2 6.69 -2.69 11.07
CA TRP A 2 5.25 -2.57 10.79
C TRP A 2 4.79 -3.05 9.41
N SER A 3 5.55 -2.78 8.34
CA SER A 3 5.17 -3.19 6.97
C SER A 3 5.12 -4.71 6.76
N ILE A 4 5.91 -5.48 7.52
CA ILE A 4 5.90 -6.95 7.46
C ILE A 4 4.64 -7.48 8.14
N ILE A 5 4.26 -6.87 9.27
CA ILE A 5 3.02 -7.20 10.00
C ILE A 5 1.79 -6.82 9.16
N GLY A 6 1.84 -5.67 8.46
CA GLY A 6 0.80 -5.26 7.53
C GLY A 6 0.62 -6.22 6.35
N ALA A 7 1.70 -6.87 5.90
CA ALA A 7 1.67 -7.82 4.78
C ALA A 7 1.13 -9.21 5.15
N LEU A 8 1.10 -9.58 6.45
CA LEU A 8 0.64 -10.90 6.91
C LEU A 8 -0.79 -11.24 6.48
N PRO A 9 -1.79 -10.35 6.65
CA PRO A 9 -3.15 -10.58 6.16
C PRO A 9 -3.22 -10.80 4.65
N LEU A 10 -2.40 -10.07 3.86
CA LEU A 10 -2.33 -10.26 2.41
C LEU A 10 -1.81 -11.67 2.06
N ILE A 11 -0.69 -12.06 2.67
CA ILE A 11 -0.09 -13.39 2.45
C ILE A 11 -1.09 -14.49 2.86
N GLY A 12 -1.76 -14.31 4.01
CA GLY A 12 -2.79 -15.22 4.50
C GLY A 12 -3.93 -15.39 3.49
N MET A 13 -4.45 -14.29 2.93
CA MET A 13 -5.51 -14.37 1.93
C MET A 13 -5.05 -15.00 0.62
N LEU A 14 -3.84 -14.71 0.15
CA LEU A 14 -3.31 -15.34 -1.06
C LEU A 14 -3.12 -16.85 -0.89
N ILE A 15 -2.67 -17.31 0.28
CA ILE A 15 -2.54 -18.74 0.59
C ILE A 15 -3.93 -19.38 0.69
N LEU A 16 -4.87 -18.75 1.39
CA LEU A 16 -6.23 -19.25 1.57
C LEU A 16 -6.92 -19.45 0.23
N TRP A 17 -6.94 -18.40 -0.61
CA TRP A 17 -7.54 -18.48 -1.93
C TRP A 17 -6.73 -19.40 -2.87
N GLY A 18 -5.40 -19.42 -2.75
CA GLY A 18 -4.55 -20.35 -3.48
C GLY A 18 -4.92 -21.82 -3.24
N ASN A 19 -5.25 -22.19 -2.00
CA ASN A 19 -5.72 -23.53 -1.65
C ASN A 19 -7.17 -23.76 -2.10
N ALA A 20 -8.04 -22.76 -1.98
CA ALA A 20 -9.44 -22.87 -2.42
C ALA A 20 -9.58 -23.16 -3.93
N PHE A 21 -8.70 -22.57 -4.75
CA PHE A 21 -8.66 -22.77 -6.21
C PHE A 21 -7.82 -23.98 -6.67
N GLN A 22 -7.34 -24.87 -5.78
CA GLN A 22 -6.45 -25.98 -6.19
C GLN A 22 -7.05 -26.89 -7.28
N ASN A 23 -8.34 -27.19 -7.18
CA ASN A 23 -9.04 -28.12 -8.08
C ASN A 23 -10.09 -27.43 -8.98
N ARG A 24 -10.18 -26.10 -8.94
CA ARG A 24 -11.15 -25.32 -9.72
C ARG A 24 -10.50 -24.02 -10.15
N GLU A 25 -10.56 -23.67 -11.44
CA GLU A 25 -10.07 -22.37 -11.93
C GLU A 25 -11.03 -21.22 -11.61
N VAL A 26 -12.30 -21.55 -11.36
CA VAL A 26 -13.38 -20.60 -11.10
C VAL A 26 -14.15 -21.03 -9.85
N ILE A 27 -14.39 -20.08 -8.94
CA ILE A 27 -15.27 -20.24 -7.77
C ILE A 27 -16.38 -19.20 -7.92
N GLY A 28 -17.60 -19.66 -8.20
CA GLY A 28 -18.71 -18.77 -8.57
C GLY A 28 -18.47 -18.16 -9.96
N ASP A 29 -18.48 -16.82 -10.03
CA ASP A 29 -18.15 -16.04 -11.23
C ASP A 29 -16.73 -15.45 -11.20
N PHE A 30 -15.94 -15.77 -10.16
CA PHE A 30 -14.62 -15.22 -9.96
C PHE A 30 -13.52 -16.21 -10.33
N ASN A 31 -12.63 -15.77 -11.21
CA ASN A 31 -11.38 -16.46 -11.50
C ASN A 31 -10.37 -16.21 -10.36
N LYS A 32 -9.53 -17.21 -10.07
CA LYS A 32 -8.35 -17.10 -9.17
C LYS A 32 -7.58 -15.81 -9.40
N PHE A 33 -7.41 -15.46 -10.66
CA PHE A 33 -6.74 -14.26 -11.10
C PHE A 33 -7.37 -12.96 -10.55
N SER A 34 -8.67 -12.79 -10.72
CA SER A 34 -9.41 -11.59 -10.32
C SER A 34 -9.38 -11.38 -8.80
N ILE A 35 -9.43 -12.47 -8.04
CA ILE A 35 -9.36 -12.43 -6.58
C ILE A 35 -7.96 -12.04 -6.11
N PHE A 36 -6.92 -12.60 -6.73
CA PHE A 36 -5.54 -12.32 -6.34
C PHE A 36 -5.17 -10.86 -6.62
N SER A 37 -5.52 -10.36 -7.80
CA SER A 37 -5.29 -8.95 -8.16
C SER A 37 -6.06 -8.01 -7.24
N TYR A 38 -7.32 -8.31 -6.90
CA TYR A 38 -8.12 -7.53 -5.95
C TYR A 38 -7.42 -7.33 -4.61
N TYR A 39 -6.92 -8.41 -4.00
CA TYR A 39 -6.24 -8.31 -2.70
C TYR A 39 -4.89 -7.58 -2.80
N ILE A 40 -4.13 -7.82 -3.87
CA ILE A 40 -2.84 -7.15 -4.11
C ILE A 40 -3.05 -5.64 -4.28
N PHE A 41 -3.94 -5.22 -5.18
CA PHE A 41 -4.22 -3.80 -5.40
C PHE A 41 -4.86 -3.14 -4.17
N GLY A 42 -5.76 -3.83 -3.49
CA GLY A 42 -6.33 -3.37 -2.23
C GLY A 42 -5.26 -3.10 -1.17
N TYR A 43 -4.29 -4.01 -1.04
CA TYR A 43 -3.16 -3.81 -0.13
C TYR A 43 -2.26 -2.64 -0.55
N LEU A 44 -1.96 -2.49 -1.85
CA LEU A 44 -1.16 -1.37 -2.35
C LEU A 44 -1.81 -0.01 -2.06
N ILE A 45 -3.12 0.10 -2.31
CA ILE A 45 -3.88 1.32 -2.04
C ILE A 45 -3.92 1.56 -0.53
N SER A 46 -4.26 0.55 0.26
CA SER A 46 -4.31 0.66 1.72
C SER A 46 -2.97 1.09 2.31
N SER A 47 -1.87 0.49 1.85
CA SER A 47 -0.53 0.84 2.32
C SER A 47 -0.09 2.24 1.89
N SER A 48 -0.60 2.76 0.77
CA SER A 48 -0.28 4.11 0.28
C SER A 48 -1.11 5.20 0.96
N VAL A 49 -2.34 4.87 1.37
CA VAL A 49 -3.28 5.80 2.00
C VAL A 49 -3.15 5.82 3.53
N SER A 50 -2.66 4.74 4.13
CA SER A 50 -2.47 4.64 5.58
C SER A 50 -1.49 5.70 6.09
N SER A 51 -2.01 6.74 6.74
CA SER A 51 -1.20 7.76 7.39
C SER A 51 -0.85 7.33 8.81
N HIS A 52 0.44 7.31 9.13
CA HIS A 52 0.95 7.10 10.51
C HIS A 52 1.29 8.44 11.17
N PHE A 53 0.74 9.54 10.63
CA PHE A 53 1.02 10.89 11.05
C PHE A 53 0.66 11.14 12.52
N GLU A 54 -0.51 10.63 12.93
CA GLU A 54 -1.05 10.87 14.27
C GLU A 54 -0.13 10.29 15.36
N GLU A 55 0.33 9.06 15.19
CA GLU A 55 1.22 8.38 16.13
C GLU A 55 2.56 9.13 16.28
N SER A 56 3.20 9.48 15.15
CA SER A 56 4.47 10.21 15.17
C SER A 56 4.32 11.64 15.75
N PHE A 57 3.18 12.28 15.53
CA PHE A 57 2.91 13.63 16.02
C PHE A 57 2.64 13.63 17.54
N VAL A 58 1.86 12.68 18.04
CA VAL A 58 1.57 12.51 19.47
C VAL A 58 2.84 12.22 20.26
N ASP A 59 3.73 11.37 19.74
CA ASP A 59 5.00 11.07 20.41
C ASP A 59 5.91 12.29 20.49
N LYS A 60 5.98 13.12 19.46
CA LYS A 60 6.77 14.36 19.47
C LYS A 60 6.19 15.43 20.39
N ILE A 61 4.87 15.45 20.60
CA ILE A 61 4.25 16.28 21.63
C ILE A 61 4.64 15.77 23.02
N ARG A 62 4.54 14.47 23.26
CA ARG A 62 4.91 13.84 24.54
C ARG A 62 6.37 14.08 24.92
N GLN A 63 7.27 14.09 23.95
CA GLN A 63 8.70 14.31 24.15
C GLN A 63 9.07 15.81 24.32
N GLY A 64 8.11 16.73 24.19
CA GLY A 64 8.35 18.18 24.32
C GLY A 64 8.98 18.84 23.08
N ASP A 65 9.33 18.05 22.07
CA ASP A 65 9.97 18.50 20.84
C ASP A 65 9.06 19.33 19.92
N ALA A 66 7.76 19.31 20.15
CA ALA A 66 6.81 20.14 19.41
C ALA A 66 7.13 21.65 19.53
N SER A 67 7.70 22.08 20.66
CA SER A 67 8.14 23.47 20.89
C SER A 67 9.22 23.92 19.91
N ASN A 68 10.12 23.01 19.52
CA ASN A 68 11.19 23.27 18.55
C ASN A 68 10.68 23.57 17.14
N TRP A 69 9.42 23.24 16.83
CA TRP A 69 8.83 23.56 15.54
C TRP A 69 8.36 25.01 15.43
N PHE A 70 8.03 25.65 16.55
CA PHE A 70 7.64 27.07 16.59
C PHE A 70 8.85 28.01 16.56
N LEU A 71 10.04 27.53 16.90
CA LEU A 71 11.29 28.29 16.85
C LEU A 71 11.87 28.41 15.42
N LYS A 72 11.42 27.55 14.49
CA LYS A 72 11.92 27.56 13.10
C LYS A 72 11.18 28.64 12.29
N PRO A 73 11.87 29.40 11.43
CA PRO A 73 11.25 30.38 10.53
C PRO A 73 10.57 29.70 9.32
N ILE A 74 9.89 28.58 9.55
CA ILE A 74 9.19 27.78 8.54
C ILE A 74 7.76 27.60 9.02
N SER A 75 6.78 27.80 8.14
CA SER A 75 5.39 27.57 8.52
C SER A 75 5.17 26.09 8.84
N LEU A 76 4.61 25.82 10.03
CA LEU A 76 4.32 24.46 10.50
C LEU A 76 3.51 23.67 9.46
N LYS A 77 2.52 24.32 8.83
CA LYS A 77 1.69 23.72 7.76
C LYS A 77 2.53 23.20 6.60
N ARG A 78 3.53 23.96 6.13
CA ARG A 78 4.40 23.55 5.02
C ARG A 78 5.33 22.42 5.42
N PHE A 79 5.85 22.47 6.66
CA PHE A 79 6.66 21.38 7.20
C PHE A 79 5.89 20.06 7.27
N LEU A 80 4.67 20.08 7.83
CA LEU A 80 3.84 18.88 7.96
C LEU A 80 3.43 18.32 6.59
N TYR A 81 3.09 19.20 5.63
CA TYR A 81 2.74 18.77 4.28
C TYR A 81 3.92 18.08 3.55
N VAL A 82 5.12 18.67 3.61
CA VAL A 82 6.31 18.06 3.01
C VAL A 82 6.65 16.75 3.71
N HIS A 83 6.52 16.70 5.04
CA HIS A 83 6.77 15.48 5.81
C HIS A 83 5.85 14.34 5.39
N GLU A 84 4.55 14.60 5.25
CA GLU A 84 3.58 13.60 4.77
C GLU A 84 3.87 13.13 3.35
N ILE A 85 4.23 14.05 2.44
CA ILE A 85 4.62 13.68 1.08
C ILE A 85 5.87 12.82 1.10
N SER A 86 6.91 13.22 1.83
CA SER A 86 8.15 12.45 1.93
C SER A 86 7.89 11.04 2.45
N TRP A 87 7.04 10.90 3.47
CA TRP A 87 6.67 9.60 4.00
C TRP A 87 5.93 8.74 2.97
N ARG A 88 4.92 9.28 2.30
CA ARG A 88 4.18 8.58 1.24
C ARG A 88 5.08 8.18 0.07
N THR A 89 5.97 9.07 -0.36
CA THR A 89 6.96 8.79 -1.42
C THR A 89 7.89 7.65 -1.00
N MET A 90 8.37 7.66 0.25
CA MET A 90 9.20 6.58 0.77
C MET A 90 8.43 5.26 0.80
N THR A 91 7.16 5.24 1.24
CA THR A 91 6.33 4.04 1.20
C THR A 91 6.10 3.52 -0.22
N ILE A 92 5.84 4.40 -1.18
CA ILE A 92 5.67 4.01 -2.59
C ILE A 92 6.96 3.33 -3.11
N ILE A 93 8.12 3.93 -2.84
CA ILE A 93 9.40 3.39 -3.32
C ILE A 93 9.72 2.05 -2.65
N THR A 94 9.52 1.93 -1.34
CA THR A 94 9.96 0.75 -0.57
C THR A 94 8.95 -0.39 -0.59
N VAL A 95 7.67 -0.13 -0.83
CA VAL A 95 6.60 -1.15 -0.75
C VAL A 95 5.91 -1.34 -2.10
N VAL A 96 5.44 -0.27 -2.72
CA VAL A 96 4.61 -0.36 -3.94
C VAL A 96 5.42 -0.85 -5.13
N ILE A 97 6.60 -0.28 -5.36
CA ILE A 97 7.49 -0.68 -6.46
C ILE A 97 7.87 -2.18 -6.38
N PRO A 98 8.42 -2.70 -5.27
CA PRO A 98 8.83 -4.10 -5.22
C PRO A 98 7.66 -5.08 -5.27
N ILE A 99 6.49 -4.73 -4.70
CA ILE A 99 5.31 -5.58 -4.84
C ILE A 99 4.85 -5.61 -6.29
N LEU A 100 4.80 -4.45 -6.98
CA LEU A 100 4.46 -4.39 -8.39
C LEU A 100 5.42 -5.23 -9.23
N THR A 101 6.74 -5.10 -9.06
CA THR A 101 7.72 -5.90 -9.83
C THR A 101 7.58 -7.39 -9.58
N ILE A 102 7.35 -7.82 -8.33
CA ILE A 102 7.11 -9.23 -8.00
C ILE A 102 5.83 -9.73 -8.70
N THR A 103 4.76 -8.93 -8.67
CA THR A 103 3.49 -9.31 -9.28
C THR A 103 3.53 -9.38 -10.80
N THR A 104 4.26 -8.48 -11.47
CA THR A 104 4.42 -8.54 -12.94
C THR A 104 5.27 -9.72 -13.40
N ILE A 105 6.25 -10.13 -12.60
CA ILE A 105 7.09 -11.31 -12.90
C ILE A 105 6.32 -12.62 -12.68
N LEU A 106 5.58 -12.74 -11.56
CA LEU A 106 4.88 -13.98 -11.20
C LEU A 106 3.53 -14.15 -11.90
N LEU A 107 2.84 -13.04 -12.18
CA LEU A 107 1.51 -13.02 -12.77
C LEU A 107 1.46 -11.93 -13.86
N PRO A 108 2.12 -12.10 -15.02
CA PRO A 108 2.17 -11.08 -16.08
C PRO A 108 0.77 -10.69 -16.62
N GLN A 109 -0.20 -11.57 -16.42
CA GLN A 109 -1.60 -11.37 -16.80
C GLN A 109 -2.34 -10.43 -15.81
N ALA A 110 -1.73 -10.07 -14.66
CA ALA A 110 -2.24 -9.21 -13.55
C ALA A 110 -2.56 -7.79 -13.95
N ILE A 111 -1.94 -7.34 -15.04
CA ILE A 111 -2.13 -6.00 -15.55
C ILE A 111 -3.42 -6.03 -16.38
N PRO A 112 -4.50 -5.32 -15.97
CA PRO A 112 -5.61 -5.11 -16.88
C PRO A 112 -5.04 -4.46 -18.14
N SER A 113 -5.15 -5.13 -19.29
CA SER A 113 -4.83 -4.51 -20.56
C SER A 113 -5.78 -3.33 -20.72
N ILE A 114 -5.26 -2.12 -20.51
CA ILE A 114 -6.01 -0.89 -20.76
C ILE A 114 -6.21 -0.86 -22.27
N ASN A 115 -7.33 -1.40 -22.73
CA ASN A 115 -7.78 -1.28 -24.12
C ASN A 115 -8.26 0.16 -24.31
N LEU A 116 -7.31 1.05 -24.65
CA LEU A 116 -7.56 2.45 -24.99
C LEU A 116 -8.59 2.62 -26.13
N ALA A 117 -8.88 1.56 -26.88
CA ALA A 117 -9.90 1.54 -27.94
C ALA A 117 -11.36 1.53 -27.44
N THR A 118 -11.60 1.27 -26.15
CA THR A 118 -12.96 1.26 -25.55
C THR A 118 -13.30 2.52 -24.75
N ALA A 119 -12.36 3.48 -24.70
CA ALA A 119 -12.48 4.73 -23.94
C ALA A 119 -12.67 5.98 -24.82
N LEU A 120 -12.82 5.81 -26.14
CA LEU A 120 -13.21 6.83 -27.12
C LEU A 120 -14.50 6.37 -27.81
#